data_AF-A0A942R9R8-F1
#
_entry.id   AF-A0A942R9R8-F1
#
_cell.length_a   1.000
_cell.length_b   1.000
_cell.length_c   1.000
_cell.angle_alpha   90.00
_cell.angle_beta   90.00
_cell.angle_gamma   90.00
#
_symmetry.space_group_name_H-M   'P 1'
#
loop_
_entity.id
_entity.type
_entity.pdbx_description
1 polymer ?
#
loop_
_entity_poly.entity_id
_entity_poly.type
_entity_poly.pdbx_seq_one_letter_code
_entity_poly.pdbx_strand_id
1 'polypeptide(L)'
;MRYLQPGNAVKVGGRIAILLYEIKDSVDHWGVLFLDGDEVEITYASAKRIRPRIHHCWGKDCGDSVDSVNNLTCPKCHWLICNVCGRCRQDGCVDDNVKVESPPDLWLDEEELLLL
;
A
#
# COMPACT_ATOMS: atom_id res chain seq x y z
N MET A 1 -7.59 10.53 -8.20
CA MET A 1 -6.16 10.35 -7.85
C MET A 1 -5.85 8.86 -7.98
N ARG A 2 -4.96 8.43 -8.90
CA ARG A 2 -4.81 7.00 -9.25
C ARG A 2 -4.22 6.12 -8.13
N TYR A 3 -3.49 6.69 -7.18
CA TYR A 3 -2.82 5.93 -6.13
C TYR A 3 -3.70 5.64 -4.89
N LEU A 4 -4.87 6.28 -4.76
CA LEU A 4 -5.82 6.02 -3.67
C LEU A 4 -6.68 4.80 -4.02
N GLN A 5 -6.09 3.62 -3.92
CA GLN A 5 -6.73 2.35 -4.20
C GLN A 5 -6.25 1.30 -3.18
N PRO A 6 -7.10 0.34 -2.78
CA PRO A 6 -6.69 -0.79 -1.97
C PRO A 6 -5.43 -1.49 -2.51
N GLY A 7 -4.55 -1.91 -1.61
CA GLY A 7 -3.28 -2.58 -1.91
C GLY A 7 -2.13 -1.63 -2.25
N ASN A 8 -2.36 -0.34 -2.47
CA ASN A 8 -1.29 0.59 -2.82
C ASN A 8 -0.45 1.01 -1.60
N ALA A 9 0.87 0.96 -1.76
CA ALA A 9 1.80 1.53 -0.81
C ALA A 9 1.89 3.05 -0.97
N VAL A 10 1.73 3.78 0.13
CA VAL A 10 1.64 5.24 0.20
C VAL A 10 2.47 5.77 1.36
N LYS A 11 2.55 7.10 1.47
CA LYS A 11 3.15 7.78 2.63
C LYS A 11 2.06 8.51 3.41
N VAL A 12 1.99 8.25 4.71
CA VAL A 12 1.06 8.91 5.65
C VAL A 12 1.85 9.45 6.82
N GLY A 13 1.84 10.78 7.01
CA GLY A 13 2.52 11.41 8.15
C GLY A 13 4.03 11.12 8.26
N GLY A 14 4.70 10.83 7.14
CA GLY A 14 6.13 10.48 7.14
C GLY A 14 6.42 8.98 7.06
N ARG A 15 5.47 8.14 7.47
CA ARG A 15 5.59 6.68 7.52
C ARG A 15 5.04 6.03 6.25
N ILE A 16 5.51 4.82 5.94
CA ILE A 16 5.03 4.01 4.82
C ILE A 16 3.82 3.21 5.28
N ALA A 17 2.75 3.22 4.49
CA ALA A 17 1.54 2.46 4.78
C ALA A 17 0.97 1.79 3.52
N ILE A 18 0.11 0.80 3.69
CA ILE A 18 -0.69 0.18 2.63
C ILE A 18 -2.14 0.60 2.82
N LEU A 19 -2.80 1.03 1.73
CA LEU A 19 -4.23 1.30 1.75
C LEU A 19 -5.01 -0.01 1.78
N LEU A 20 -5.93 -0.15 2.72
CA LEU A 20 -6.76 -1.36 2.85
C LEU A 20 -8.12 -1.16 2.17
N TYR A 21 -8.86 -0.14 2.59
CA TYR A 21 -10.20 0.16 2.09
C TYR A 21 -10.52 1.65 2.29
N GLU A 22 -11.42 2.16 1.44
CA GLU A 22 -12.02 3.49 1.60
C GLU A 22 -13.19 3.41 2.59
N ILE A 23 -13.26 4.33 3.54
CA ILE A 23 -14.36 4.38 4.52
C ILE A 23 -15.53 5.12 3.86
N LYS A 24 -16.59 4.41 3.48
CA LYS A 24 -17.72 4.97 2.72
C LYS A 24 -18.49 6.06 3.49
N ASP A 25 -18.59 5.93 4.81
CA ASP A 25 -19.39 6.82 5.66
C ASP A 25 -18.66 8.10 6.08
N SER A 26 -17.39 8.25 5.69
CA SER A 26 -16.65 9.50 5.85
C SER A 26 -15.98 9.83 4.53
N VAL A 27 -16.35 10.98 3.94
CA VAL A 27 -16.06 11.34 2.54
C VAL A 27 -14.57 11.49 2.20
N ASP A 28 -13.64 11.17 3.12
CA ASP A 28 -12.23 11.49 2.99
C ASP A 28 -11.30 10.59 3.86
N HIS A 29 -11.70 9.41 4.34
CA HIS A 29 -10.80 8.54 5.13
C HIS A 29 -10.57 7.15 4.54
N TRP A 30 -9.41 6.60 4.88
CA TRP A 30 -8.95 5.29 4.46
C TRP A 30 -8.48 4.49 5.67
N GLY A 31 -8.79 3.20 5.69
CA GLY A 31 -8.08 2.23 6.52
C GLY A 31 -6.67 2.05 5.98
N VAL A 32 -5.67 2.24 6.83
CA VAL A 32 -4.25 2.14 6.48
C VAL A 32 -3.51 1.18 7.40
N LEU A 33 -2.60 0.42 6.81
CA LEU A 33 -1.71 -0.52 7.48
C LEU A 33 -0.29 0.03 7.48
N PHE A 34 0.27 0.37 8.64
CA PHE A 34 1.69 0.69 8.75
C PHE A 34 2.52 -0.59 8.90
N LEU A 35 3.60 -0.67 8.12
CA LEU A 35 4.58 -1.74 8.19
C LEU A 35 5.87 -1.16 8.77
N ASP A 36 6.09 -1.34 10.07
CA ASP A 36 7.27 -0.83 10.78
C ASP A 36 8.01 -1.99 11.48
N GLY A 37 8.95 -2.60 10.76
CA GLY A 37 9.64 -3.80 11.23
C GLY A 37 8.66 -4.97 11.38
N ASP A 38 8.58 -5.50 12.60
CA ASP A 38 7.70 -6.63 12.97
C ASP A 38 6.34 -6.16 13.53
N GLU A 39 6.15 -4.85 13.73
CA GLU A 39 4.91 -4.30 14.25
C GLU A 39 3.93 -3.94 13.13
N VAL A 40 2.69 -4.33 13.35
CA VAL A 40 1.58 -4.09 12.43
C VAL A 40 0.57 -3.19 13.12
N GLU A 41 0.36 -1.99 12.56
CA GLU A 41 -0.60 -1.01 13.07
C GLU A 41 -1.65 -0.71 12.00
N ILE A 42 -2.93 -0.93 12.33
CA ILE A 42 -4.06 -0.53 11.48
C ILE A 42 -4.71 0.70 12.10
N THR A 43 -4.89 1.75 11.30
CA THR A 43 -5.56 2.98 11.74
C THR A 43 -6.25 3.67 10.56
N TYR A 44 -6.85 4.83 10.82
CA TYR A 44 -7.55 5.62 9.82
C TYR A 44 -6.76 6.87 9.46
N ALA A 45 -6.63 7.14 8.16
CA ALA A 45 -5.95 8.32 7.64
C ALA A 45 -6.86 9.11 6.71
N SER A 46 -6.94 10.43 6.92
CA SER A 46 -7.59 11.30 5.96
C SER A 46 -6.82 11.28 4.63
N ALA A 47 -7.53 11.15 3.51
CA ALA A 47 -7.02 11.22 2.14
C ALA A 47 -6.12 12.44 1.91
N LYS A 48 -6.40 13.57 2.57
CA LYS A 48 -5.59 14.80 2.51
C LYS A 48 -4.18 14.64 3.09
N ARG A 49 -3.98 13.69 4.00
CA ARG A 49 -2.68 13.35 4.62
C ARG A 49 -1.94 12.24 3.87
N ILE A 50 -2.60 11.57 2.94
CA ILE A 50 -2.01 10.52 2.11
C ILE A 50 -1.25 11.20 0.97
N ARG A 51 -0.03 10.73 0.73
CA ARG A 51 0.85 11.18 -0.35
C ARG A 51 1.35 9.98 -1.13
N PRO A 52 1.63 10.15 -2.44
CA PRO A 52 2.37 9.15 -3.18
C PRO A 52 3.69 8.84 -2.47
N ARG A 53 4.05 7.57 -2.42
CA ARG A 53 5.40 7.14 -2.04
C ARG A 53 6.26 7.28 -3.29
N ILE A 54 7.45 7.88 -3.14
CA ILE A 54 8.40 8.10 -4.23
C ILE A 54 9.78 7.66 -3.73
N HIS A 55 10.50 6.86 -4.52
CA HIS A 55 11.89 6.48 -4.24
C HIS A 55 12.62 6.06 -5.52
N HIS A 56 13.94 5.99 -5.45
CA HIS A 56 14.73 5.42 -6.55
C HIS A 56 14.60 3.89 -6.58
N CYS A 57 14.62 3.33 -7.79
CA CYS A 57 14.67 1.90 -8.01
C CYS A 57 15.94 1.29 -7.38
N TRP A 58 15.77 0.18 -6.68
CA TRP A 58 16.86 -0.55 -6.01
C TRP A 58 17.73 -1.39 -6.95
N GLY A 59 17.27 -1.58 -8.20
CA GLY A 59 18.05 -2.27 -9.23
C GLY A 59 19.34 -1.49 -9.52
N LYS A 60 20.49 -2.15 -9.33
CA LYS A 60 21.85 -1.59 -9.46
C LYS A 60 22.05 -0.79 -10.76
N ASP A 61 21.45 -1.24 -11.85
CA ASP A 61 21.60 -0.64 -13.19
C ASP A 61 20.33 0.07 -13.69
N CYS A 62 19.27 0.17 -12.88
CA CYS A 62 17.98 0.70 -13.32
C CYS A 62 17.82 2.21 -13.03
N GLY A 63 18.34 2.73 -11.91
CA GLY A 63 18.40 4.16 -11.55
C GLY A 63 17.08 4.97 -11.52
N ASP A 64 15.99 4.41 -12.03
CA ASP A 64 14.77 5.13 -12.35
C ASP A 64 13.98 5.49 -11.10
N SER A 65 13.08 6.47 -11.22
CA SER A 65 12.17 6.85 -10.16
C SER A 65 10.97 5.90 -10.11
N VAL A 66 10.56 5.51 -8.92
CA VAL A 66 9.42 4.61 -8.67
C VAL A 66 8.44 5.33 -7.75
N ASP A 67 7.17 5.43 -8.17
CA ASP A 67 6.14 6.14 -7.44
C ASP A 67 4.77 5.42 -7.42
N SER A 68 3.99 5.62 -6.36
CA SER A 68 2.70 4.94 -6.18
C SER A 68 1.62 5.29 -7.20
N VAL A 69 1.81 6.33 -8.01
CA VAL A 69 0.84 6.73 -9.04
C VAL A 69 1.02 5.88 -10.29
N ASN A 70 2.26 5.53 -10.62
CA ASN A 70 2.62 4.86 -11.86
C ASN A 70 3.07 3.41 -11.65
N ASN A 71 3.48 3.03 -10.44
CA ASN A 71 4.03 1.71 -10.14
C ASN A 71 3.11 0.91 -9.24
N LEU A 72 3.10 -0.40 -9.47
CA LEU A 72 2.33 -1.35 -8.67
C LEU A 72 3.03 -1.63 -7.34
N THR A 73 2.26 -2.01 -6.33
CA THR A 73 2.79 -2.49 -5.05
C THR A 73 2.97 -4.01 -5.11
N CYS A 74 4.14 -4.50 -4.71
CA CYS A 74 4.41 -5.92 -4.61
C CYS A 74 3.54 -6.55 -3.51
N PRO A 75 2.78 -7.62 -3.78
CA PRO A 75 1.93 -8.24 -2.76
C PRO A 75 2.73 -9.00 -1.70
N LYS A 76 3.97 -9.41 -2.01
CA LYS A 76 4.83 -10.20 -1.12
C LYS A 76 5.54 -9.32 -0.09
N CYS A 77 6.18 -8.25 -0.55
CA CYS A 77 6.99 -7.38 0.32
C CYS A 77 6.43 -5.96 0.49
N HIS A 78 5.35 -5.61 -0.21
CA HIS A 78 4.69 -4.31 -0.11
C HIS A 78 5.56 -3.09 -0.50
N TRP A 79 6.65 -3.32 -1.24
CA TRP A 79 7.43 -2.30 -1.92
C TRP A 79 6.90 -2.05 -3.32
N LEU A 80 7.10 -0.84 -3.86
CA LEU A 80 6.71 -0.56 -5.25
C LEU A 80 7.62 -1.35 -6.21
N ILE A 81 7.02 -1.84 -7.29
CA ILE A 81 7.67 -2.56 -8.37
C ILE A 81 8.08 -1.55 -9.44
N CYS A 82 9.37 -1.51 -9.78
CA CYS A 82 9.84 -0.70 -10.88
C CYS A 82 9.29 -1.21 -12.21
N ASN A 83 8.64 -0.34 -13.00
CA ASN A 83 8.07 -0.72 -14.29
C ASN A 83 9.12 -0.96 -15.37
N VAL A 84 10.37 -0.53 -15.16
CA VAL A 84 11.47 -0.71 -16.11
C VAL A 84 12.16 -2.05 -15.91
N CYS A 85 12.62 -2.35 -14.70
CA CYS A 85 13.36 -3.59 -14.42
C CYS A 85 12.54 -4.68 -13.72
N GLY A 86 11.28 -4.42 -13.35
CA GLY A 86 10.39 -5.38 -12.69
C GLY A 86 10.76 -5.69 -11.24
N ARG A 87 11.79 -5.04 -10.68
CA ARG A 87 12.28 -5.33 -9.32
C ARG A 87 11.57 -4.47 -8.27
N CYS A 88 11.39 -5.05 -7.08
CA CYS A 88 11.08 -4.35 -5.84
C CYS A 88 12.29 -4.42 -4.88
N ARG A 89 12.17 -3.91 -3.65
CA ARG A 89 13.31 -3.85 -2.69
C ARG A 89 13.82 -5.21 -2.24
N GLN A 90 12.94 -6.19 -2.04
CA GLN A 90 13.33 -7.50 -1.52
C GLN A 90 13.68 -8.46 -2.67
N ASP A 91 14.90 -9.00 -2.62
CA ASP A 91 15.35 -10.04 -3.55
C ASP A 91 14.46 -11.30 -3.42
N GLY A 92 14.24 -12.00 -4.53
CA GLY A 92 13.40 -13.21 -4.56
C GLY A 92 11.88 -12.96 -4.52
N CYS A 93 11.42 -11.71 -4.48
CA CYS A 93 10.00 -11.40 -4.69
C CYS A 93 9.56 -11.51 -6.17
N VAL A 94 10.54 -11.57 -7.08
CA VAL A 94 10.32 -11.76 -8.52
C VAL A 94 10.18 -13.26 -8.79
N ASP A 95 8.96 -13.77 -8.68
CA ASP A 95 8.40 -14.67 -9.71
C ASP A 95 6.91 -14.98 -9.48
N ASP A 96 6.28 -15.08 -10.65
CA ASP A 96 4.98 -15.61 -11.07
C ASP A 96 3.66 -14.92 -10.68
N ASN A 97 3.06 -14.26 -11.67
CA ASN A 97 1.62 -14.08 -11.85
C ASN A 97 0.88 -13.51 -10.63
N VAL A 98 1.24 -12.30 -10.19
CA VAL A 98 0.45 -11.56 -9.21
C VAL A 98 -0.91 -11.22 -9.80
N LYS A 99 -1.87 -12.12 -9.63
CA LYS A 99 -3.28 -11.77 -9.59
C LYS A 99 -3.49 -11.07 -8.26
N VAL A 100 -3.81 -9.79 -8.32
CA VAL A 100 -4.32 -9.05 -7.17
C VAL A 100 -5.72 -9.62 -6.91
N GLU A 101 -5.81 -10.67 -6.10
CA GLU A 101 -7.08 -11.01 -5.48
C GLU A 101 -7.32 -9.95 -4.40
N SER A 102 -8.46 -9.27 -4.50
CA SER A 102 -8.95 -8.38 -3.46
C SER A 102 -8.80 -9.05 -2.09
N PRO A 103 -8.45 -8.32 -1.01
CA PRO A 103 -8.44 -8.91 0.31
C PRO A 103 -9.80 -9.59 0.56
N PRO A 104 -9.83 -10.75 1.26
CA PRO A 104 -11.09 -11.37 1.62
C PRO A 104 -11.91 -10.31 2.34
N ASP A 105 -13.14 -10.15 1.85
CA ASP A 105 -14.19 -9.30 2.37
C ASP A 105 -14.24 -9.40 3.90
N LEU A 106 -13.51 -8.51 4.59
CA LEU A 106 -13.58 -8.33 6.04
C LEU A 106 -14.83 -7.49 6.30
N TRP A 107 -15.99 -8.13 6.16
CA TRP A 107 -17.21 -7.64 6.79
C TRP A 107 -17.00 -7.84 8.29
N LEU A 108 -16.64 -6.75 8.99
CA LEU A 108 -16.87 -6.71 10.43
C LEU A 108 -18.38 -6.64 10.60
N ASP A 109 -18.95 -7.66 11.23
CA ASP A 109 -20.35 -7.68 11.59
C ASP A 109 -20.64 -6.45 12.47
N GLU A 110 -21.75 -5.74 12.23
CA GLU A 110 -22.08 -4.48 12.92
C GLU A 110 -22.08 -4.60 14.46
N GLU A 111 -22.16 -5.83 15.00
CA GLU A 111 -22.09 -6.12 16.44
C GLU A 111 -20.68 -5.94 17.05
N GLU A 112 -19.59 -6.07 16.29
CA GLU A 112 -18.23 -5.92 16.83
C GLU A 112 -17.77 -4.44 16.93
N LEU A 113 -18.40 -3.53 16.18
CA LEU A 113 -18.12 -2.08 16.23
C LEU A 113 -18.70 -1.38 17.47
N LEU A 114 -19.62 -2.02 18.21
CA LEU A 114 -20.28 -1.45 19.39
C LEU A 114 -19.59 -1.79 20.72
N LEU A 115 -18.47 -2.54 20.69
CA LEU A 115 -17.71 -2.95 21.87
C LEU A 115 -16.31 -2.31 21.98
N LEU A 116 -16.00 -1.31 21.15
CA LEU A 116 -14.84 -0.42 21.26
C LEU A 116 -15.27 1.01 21.61
#